data_AF-A0A2V9VDL3-F1
#
_entry.id   AF-A0A2V9VDL3-F1
#
_cell.length_a   1.000
_cell.length_b   1.000
_cell.length_c   1.000
_cell.angle_alpha   90.00
_cell.angle_beta   90.00
_cell.angle_gamma   90.00
#
_symmetry.space_group_name_H-M   'P 1'
#
loop_
_entity.id
_entity.type
_entity.pdbx_description
1 polymer ?
#
loop_
_entity_poly.entity_id
_entity_poly.type
_entity_poly.pdbx_seq_one_letter_code
_entity_poly.pdbx_strand_id
1 'polypeptide(L)'
;LGDVINDLIYQIRPFEVNKGETDRIFHDAVDELCEDLKDRDSFEIEERAPDWAKPKFKSNKVLRNTFNVFGKWHEHMWGKDYLNALRSAREKMDSIEVDRTRVKPLVKITGEFWAQITEGDGNFHMFDFLEREGAQVMVEPIATWVAYLMYQAKAHAEAKWPVNRPYRNVEWYEVKKQFANYIGLHKKLWGIGAGERMWNFFYHRTIRQLGGITHHLVPQTDLAEMAHPFYNQFARGGEGHLEVGKNVYYTVHKLCHMVLALKPFGCMPSSQSDGVQSAVVNKFKDMIFLPIETSGEGEVNAHSRVQMALGEAKVKAKAEFEQCLKSTGKSMKEIREYIEEHPELKRPFYHVPHREGVAGTAAQFILHVNDRINKDTGFWKRSRVGVVAPATASGD
;
A
#
# COMPACT_ATOMS: atom_id res chain seq x y z
N LEU A 1 7.53 3.70 -8.49
CA LEU A 1 7.12 2.94 -9.68
C LEU A 1 7.23 1.45 -9.42
N GLY A 2 8.45 0.91 -9.21
CA GLY A 2 8.68 -0.50 -8.90
C GLY A 2 7.77 -1.06 -7.80
N ASP A 3 7.70 -0.39 -6.64
CA ASP A 3 6.78 -0.77 -5.54
C ASP A 3 5.33 -0.96 -5.98
N VAL A 4 4.83 -0.04 -6.82
CA VAL A 4 3.42 -0.03 -7.24
C VAL A 4 3.18 -1.16 -8.24
N ILE A 5 4.09 -1.36 -9.20
CA ILE A 5 3.97 -2.46 -10.16
C ILE A 5 4.07 -3.82 -9.46
N ASN A 6 5.01 -3.95 -8.51
CA ASN A 6 5.18 -5.18 -7.75
C ASN A 6 3.92 -5.49 -6.92
N ASP A 7 3.32 -4.51 -6.23
CA ASP A 7 2.06 -4.77 -5.51
C ASP A 7 0.91 -5.11 -6.46
N LEU A 8 0.81 -4.44 -7.61
CA LEU A 8 -0.26 -4.68 -8.59
C LEU A 8 -0.34 -6.14 -9.05
N ILE A 9 0.79 -6.85 -9.20
CA ILE A 9 0.78 -8.25 -9.64
C ILE A 9 0.05 -9.13 -8.61
N TYR A 10 0.30 -8.93 -7.32
CA TYR A 10 -0.32 -9.66 -6.22
C TYR A 10 -1.77 -9.21 -5.94
N GLN A 11 -2.19 -8.06 -6.43
CA GLN A 11 -3.59 -7.62 -6.38
C GLN A 11 -4.44 -8.23 -7.51
N ILE A 12 -3.85 -8.47 -8.69
CA ILE A 12 -4.57 -8.90 -9.90
C ILE A 12 -4.49 -10.41 -10.09
N ARG A 13 -3.27 -10.99 -10.06
CA ARG A 13 -3.02 -12.41 -10.36
C ARG A 13 -3.88 -13.37 -9.55
N PRO A 14 -4.14 -13.16 -8.24
CA PRO A 14 -4.97 -14.09 -7.48
C PRO A 14 -6.41 -14.22 -8.01
N PHE A 15 -6.91 -13.22 -8.74
CA PHE A 15 -8.27 -13.17 -9.25
C PHE A 15 -8.35 -13.31 -10.78
N GLU A 16 -7.24 -13.50 -11.48
CA GLU A 16 -7.24 -13.63 -12.94
C GLU A 16 -8.13 -14.78 -13.41
N VAL A 17 -8.90 -14.54 -14.48
CA VAL A 17 -9.73 -15.58 -15.08
C VAL A 17 -8.88 -16.53 -15.91
N ASN A 18 -7.98 -16.00 -16.73
CA ASN A 18 -7.08 -16.77 -17.58
C ASN A 18 -5.72 -16.94 -16.88
N LYS A 19 -5.36 -18.18 -16.55
CA LYS A 19 -4.12 -18.46 -15.81
C LYS A 19 -2.87 -18.02 -16.59
N GLY A 20 -1.99 -17.25 -15.94
CA GLY A 20 -0.73 -16.76 -16.50
C GLY A 20 -0.87 -15.53 -17.39
N GLU A 21 -2.08 -14.99 -17.55
CA GLU A 21 -2.32 -13.76 -18.31
C GLU A 21 -1.70 -12.55 -17.62
N THR A 22 -1.82 -12.48 -16.28
CA THR A 22 -1.25 -11.40 -15.48
C THR A 22 0.27 -11.37 -15.63
N ASP A 23 0.97 -12.49 -15.44
CA ASP A 23 2.44 -12.53 -15.53
C ASP A 23 2.93 -12.09 -16.91
N ARG A 24 2.28 -12.54 -18.00
CA ARG A 24 2.63 -12.13 -19.37
C ARG A 24 2.47 -10.63 -19.58
N ILE A 25 1.30 -10.07 -19.25
CA ILE A 25 1.02 -8.65 -19.46
C ILE A 25 1.90 -7.77 -18.58
N PHE A 26 2.20 -8.21 -17.36
CA PHE A 26 3.09 -7.49 -16.46
C PHE A 26 4.53 -7.48 -16.96
N HIS A 27 5.06 -8.60 -17.46
CA HIS A 27 6.39 -8.61 -18.09
C HIS A 27 6.44 -7.65 -19.28
N ASP A 28 5.48 -7.73 -20.20
CA ASP A 28 5.43 -6.84 -21.37
C ASP A 28 5.34 -5.35 -20.97
N ALA A 29 4.56 -5.02 -19.92
CA ALA A 29 4.42 -3.66 -19.43
C ALA A 29 5.68 -3.17 -18.70
N VAL A 30 6.37 -4.04 -17.96
CA VAL A 30 7.62 -3.70 -17.28
C VAL A 30 8.74 -3.48 -18.29
N ASP A 31 8.84 -4.32 -19.32
CA ASP A 31 9.85 -4.18 -20.36
C ASP A 31 9.69 -2.85 -21.12
N GLU A 32 8.47 -2.51 -21.53
CA GLU A 32 8.17 -1.21 -22.17
C GLU A 32 8.52 -0.03 -21.24
N LEU A 33 8.13 -0.09 -19.96
CA LEU A 33 8.49 0.95 -19.00
C LEU A 33 10.01 1.06 -18.79
N CYS A 34 10.74 -0.06 -18.85
CA CYS A 34 12.19 -0.07 -18.75
C CYS A 34 12.85 0.54 -19.99
N GLU A 35 12.36 0.20 -21.19
CA GLU A 35 12.80 0.78 -22.45
C GLU A 35 12.54 2.29 -22.49
N ASP A 36 11.34 2.72 -22.13
CA ASP A 36 10.96 4.14 -22.04
C ASP A 36 11.86 4.91 -21.05
N LEU A 37 12.20 4.31 -19.91
CA LEU A 37 13.10 4.94 -18.93
C LEU A 37 14.55 4.99 -19.40
N LYS A 38 14.98 3.99 -20.19
CA LYS A 38 16.35 3.88 -20.71
C LYS A 38 16.61 4.84 -21.86
N ASP A 39 15.65 4.98 -22.78
CA ASP A 39 15.80 5.75 -24.01
C ASP A 39 15.38 7.22 -23.85
N ARG A 40 14.94 7.62 -22.65
CA ARG A 40 14.52 8.98 -22.36
C ARG A 40 15.68 9.97 -22.28
N ASP A 41 15.56 11.05 -23.06
CA ASP A 41 16.45 12.20 -22.96
C ASP A 41 16.36 12.88 -21.59
N SER A 42 17.54 13.16 -21.01
CA SER A 42 17.61 13.83 -19.72
C SER A 42 17.23 15.30 -19.86
N PHE A 43 16.38 15.82 -18.98
CA PHE A 43 16.02 17.24 -19.01
C PHE A 43 17.25 18.13 -18.76
N GLU A 44 17.55 19.01 -19.72
CA GLU A 44 18.52 20.08 -19.54
C GLU A 44 17.87 21.46 -19.73
N ILE A 45 18.00 22.33 -18.72
CA ILE A 45 17.46 23.70 -18.74
C ILE A 45 18.06 24.51 -19.91
N GLU A 46 19.27 24.18 -20.36
CA GLU A 46 19.94 24.88 -21.45
C GLU A 46 19.27 24.64 -22.82
N GLU A 47 18.65 23.46 -22.99
CA GLU A 47 17.95 23.07 -24.22
C GLU A 47 16.49 23.54 -24.24
N ARG A 48 15.83 23.54 -23.06
CA ARG A 48 14.40 23.81 -22.93
C ARG A 48 14.03 25.22 -22.42
N ALA A 49 14.99 26.02 -21.94
CA ALA A 49 14.71 27.39 -21.49
C ALA A 49 14.44 28.36 -22.67
N PRO A 50 13.65 29.43 -22.46
CA PRO A 50 13.52 30.52 -23.45
C PRO A 50 14.87 31.16 -23.77
N ASP A 51 15.08 31.59 -25.03
CA ASP A 51 16.37 32.12 -25.50
C ASP A 51 16.89 33.32 -24.69
N TRP A 52 15.99 34.12 -24.10
CA TRP A 52 16.34 35.25 -23.23
C TRP A 52 16.90 34.84 -21.86
N ALA A 53 16.64 33.60 -21.41
CA ALA A 53 17.06 33.09 -20.11
C ALA A 53 18.32 32.20 -20.19
N LYS A 54 18.59 31.58 -21.34
CA LYS A 54 19.79 30.75 -21.61
C LYS A 54 21.11 31.42 -21.19
N PRO A 55 21.36 32.73 -21.45
CA PRO A 55 22.61 33.39 -21.03
C PRO A 55 22.77 33.49 -19.51
N LYS A 56 21.66 33.68 -18.77
CA LYS A 56 21.66 33.79 -17.31
C LYS A 56 21.90 32.44 -16.62
N PHE A 57 21.44 31.35 -17.23
CA PHE A 57 21.74 30.00 -16.74
C PHE A 57 23.17 29.57 -17.05
N LYS A 58 23.75 30.01 -18.17
CA LYS A 58 25.18 29.76 -18.47
C LYS A 58 26.14 30.49 -17.53
N SER A 59 25.78 31.68 -17.06
CA SER A 59 26.66 32.49 -16.20
C SER A 59 26.60 32.12 -14.70
N ASN A 60 25.47 31.60 -14.20
CA ASN A 60 25.30 31.26 -12.79
C ASN A 60 25.13 29.76 -12.55
N LYS A 61 26.23 29.10 -12.14
CA LYS A 61 26.29 27.65 -11.87
C LYS A 61 25.28 27.18 -10.81
N VAL A 62 25.02 27.98 -9.78
CA VAL A 62 24.05 27.64 -8.70
C VAL A 62 22.62 27.70 -9.23
N LEU A 63 22.29 28.76 -9.96
CA LEU A 63 20.98 28.92 -10.60
C LEU A 63 20.73 27.78 -11.58
N ARG A 64 21.70 27.48 -12.46
CA ARG A 64 21.62 26.38 -13.42
C ARG A 64 21.36 25.04 -12.74
N ASN A 65 22.15 24.69 -11.73
CA ASN A 65 22.01 23.41 -11.05
C ASN A 65 20.66 23.30 -10.35
N THR A 66 20.19 24.38 -9.73
CA THR A 66 18.89 24.42 -9.05
C THR A 66 17.75 24.20 -10.04
N PHE A 67 17.69 24.97 -11.13
CA PHE A 67 16.66 24.84 -12.15
C PHE A 67 16.73 23.53 -12.94
N ASN A 68 17.94 22.98 -13.15
CA ASN A 68 18.10 21.63 -13.72
C ASN A 68 17.51 20.56 -12.80
N VAL A 69 17.76 20.63 -11.49
CA VAL A 69 17.19 19.68 -10.53
C VAL A 69 15.67 19.79 -10.50
N PHE A 70 15.14 21.02 -10.41
CA PHE A 70 13.69 21.24 -10.44
C PHE A 70 13.06 20.81 -11.77
N GLY A 71 13.71 21.09 -12.89
CA GLY A 71 13.25 20.70 -14.22
C GLY A 71 13.26 19.19 -14.41
N LYS A 72 14.35 18.50 -14.05
CA LYS A 72 14.43 17.03 -14.04
C LYS A 72 13.37 16.40 -13.15
N TRP A 73 13.18 16.95 -11.95
CA TRP A 73 12.14 16.49 -11.04
C TRP A 73 10.74 16.71 -11.61
N HIS A 74 10.44 17.90 -12.12
CA HIS A 74 9.14 18.22 -12.73
C HIS A 74 8.88 17.32 -13.95
N GLU A 75 9.86 17.18 -14.83
CA GLU A 75 9.77 16.36 -16.03
C GLU A 75 9.58 14.88 -15.70
N HIS A 76 10.26 14.36 -14.67
CA HIS A 76 10.02 13.01 -14.19
C HIS A 76 8.60 12.82 -13.64
N MET A 77 8.04 13.84 -12.99
CA MET A 77 6.75 13.75 -12.27
C MET A 77 5.51 14.12 -13.11
N TRP A 78 5.68 14.99 -14.12
CA TRP A 78 4.63 15.56 -14.97
C TRP A 78 4.97 15.56 -16.46
N GLY A 79 6.15 15.07 -16.85
CA GLY A 79 6.50 14.91 -18.25
C GLY A 79 5.48 14.04 -18.96
N LYS A 80 5.08 14.46 -20.16
CA LYS A 80 4.06 13.77 -20.96
C LYS A 80 4.48 12.34 -21.25
N ASP A 81 5.77 12.13 -21.56
CA ASP A 81 6.32 10.82 -21.89
C ASP A 81 6.14 9.84 -20.73
N TYR A 82 6.52 10.24 -19.51
CA TYR A 82 6.33 9.40 -18.32
C TYR A 82 4.85 9.09 -18.05
N LEU A 83 3.96 10.09 -18.16
CA LEU A 83 2.54 9.88 -17.94
C LEU A 83 1.89 9.02 -19.03
N ASN A 84 2.37 9.10 -20.27
CA ASN A 84 1.94 8.25 -21.37
C ASN A 84 2.41 6.81 -21.17
N ALA A 85 3.67 6.61 -20.76
CA ALA A 85 4.22 5.30 -20.41
C ALA A 85 3.40 4.62 -19.28
N LEU A 86 3.13 5.35 -18.20
CA LEU A 86 2.27 4.86 -17.11
C LEU A 86 0.84 4.55 -17.58
N ARG A 87 0.30 5.35 -18.50
CA ARG A 87 -1.02 5.12 -19.07
C ARG A 87 -1.06 3.88 -19.96
N SER A 88 -0.06 3.70 -20.83
CA SER A 88 0.10 2.50 -21.68
C SER A 88 0.13 1.25 -20.82
N ALA A 89 1.00 1.23 -19.80
CA ALA A 89 1.09 0.13 -18.85
C ALA A 89 -0.24 -0.12 -18.11
N ARG A 90 -0.92 0.94 -17.67
CA ARG A 90 -2.25 0.83 -17.05
C ARG A 90 -3.27 0.25 -18.03
N GLU A 91 -3.37 0.75 -19.26
CA GLU A 91 -4.37 0.28 -20.23
C GLU A 91 -4.18 -1.20 -20.55
N LYS A 92 -2.92 -1.66 -20.68
CA LYS A 92 -2.58 -3.09 -20.84
C LYS A 92 -3.00 -3.91 -19.62
N MET A 93 -2.66 -3.48 -18.41
CA MET A 93 -3.05 -4.20 -17.19
C MET A 93 -4.58 -4.21 -17.00
N ASP A 94 -5.28 -3.16 -17.43
CA ASP A 94 -6.74 -3.05 -17.28
C ASP A 94 -7.55 -3.95 -18.22
N SER A 95 -6.88 -4.59 -19.19
CA SER A 95 -7.52 -5.57 -20.07
C SER A 95 -7.63 -6.97 -19.45
N ILE A 96 -6.97 -7.22 -18.31
CA ILE A 96 -6.99 -8.52 -17.64
C ILE A 96 -8.37 -8.76 -17.03
N GLU A 97 -9.05 -9.85 -17.40
CA GLU A 97 -10.34 -10.18 -16.79
C GLU A 97 -10.13 -10.78 -15.38
N VAL A 98 -10.80 -10.22 -14.36
CA VAL A 98 -10.71 -10.69 -12.97
C VAL A 98 -12.05 -11.13 -12.39
N ASP A 99 -12.03 -12.23 -11.64
CA ASP A 99 -13.14 -12.76 -10.85
C ASP A 99 -12.86 -12.58 -9.35
N ARG A 100 -13.33 -11.44 -8.82
CA ARG A 100 -13.25 -11.11 -7.39
C ARG A 100 -14.26 -11.86 -6.52
N THR A 101 -15.10 -12.74 -7.07
CA THR A 101 -16.00 -13.58 -6.26
C THR A 101 -15.27 -14.79 -5.64
N ARG A 102 -14.04 -15.07 -6.10
CA ARG A 102 -13.19 -16.13 -5.56
C ARG A 102 -12.71 -15.76 -4.15
N VAL A 103 -13.14 -16.55 -3.16
CA VAL A 103 -12.73 -16.32 -1.77
C VAL A 103 -11.28 -16.72 -1.58
N LYS A 104 -10.42 -15.74 -1.29
CA LYS A 104 -9.01 -15.93 -0.97
C LYS A 104 -8.68 -15.24 0.35
N PRO A 105 -7.98 -15.91 1.29
CA PRO A 105 -7.48 -15.23 2.48
C PRO A 105 -6.39 -14.23 2.09
N LEU A 106 -6.58 -12.99 2.54
CA LEU A 106 -5.58 -11.93 2.46
C LEU A 106 -4.49 -12.14 3.52
N VAL A 107 -3.26 -12.38 3.09
CA VAL A 107 -2.08 -12.61 3.94
C VAL A 107 -1.14 -11.41 3.83
N LYS A 108 -0.92 -10.72 4.94
CA LYS A 108 0.04 -9.62 5.01
C LYS A 108 1.43 -10.15 5.28
N ILE A 109 2.40 -9.80 4.42
CA ILE A 109 3.81 -10.11 4.64
C ILE A 109 4.46 -8.99 5.45
N THR A 110 5.24 -9.37 6.47
CA THR A 110 6.10 -8.47 7.24
C THR A 110 7.43 -9.17 7.54
N GLY A 111 8.29 -8.55 8.35
CA GLY A 111 9.59 -9.09 8.74
C GLY A 111 10.74 -8.24 8.21
N GLU A 112 11.78 -8.90 7.71
CA GLU A 112 13.00 -8.23 7.26
C GLU A 112 12.80 -7.53 5.91
N PHE A 113 13.51 -6.41 5.71
CA PHE A 113 13.40 -5.52 4.55
C PHE A 113 13.44 -6.25 3.21
N TRP A 114 14.41 -7.14 2.97
CA TRP A 114 14.57 -7.84 1.71
C TRP A 114 13.59 -9.02 1.57
N ALA A 115 13.45 -9.84 2.62
CA ALA A 115 12.58 -11.01 2.60
C ALA A 115 11.08 -10.67 2.45
N GLN A 116 10.65 -9.49 2.91
CA GLN A 116 9.25 -9.06 2.80
C GLN A 116 8.90 -8.40 1.45
N ILE A 117 9.88 -8.12 0.58
CA ILE A 117 9.66 -7.43 -0.70
C ILE A 117 10.05 -8.24 -1.93
N THR A 118 10.98 -9.19 -1.79
CA THR A 118 11.54 -9.97 -2.89
C THR A 118 11.24 -11.45 -2.73
N GLU A 119 10.81 -12.07 -3.83
CA GLU A 119 10.60 -13.51 -3.93
C GLU A 119 11.91 -14.21 -4.33
N GLY A 120 12.24 -15.32 -3.66
CA GLY A 120 13.39 -16.14 -4.01
C GLY A 120 13.80 -17.15 -2.93
N ASP A 121 14.97 -17.76 -3.07
CA ASP A 121 15.45 -18.79 -2.11
C ASP A 121 15.54 -18.25 -0.68
N GLY A 122 15.94 -16.97 -0.51
CA GLY A 122 16.09 -16.36 0.82
C GLY A 122 14.77 -16.14 1.57
N ASN A 123 13.63 -16.26 0.88
CA ASN A 123 12.30 -16.24 1.50
C ASN A 123 11.55 -17.58 1.35
N PHE A 124 12.19 -18.64 0.84
CA PHE A 124 11.60 -19.94 0.53
C PHE A 124 10.47 -19.92 -0.50
N HIS A 125 10.56 -19.03 -1.49
CA HIS A 125 9.51 -18.85 -2.51
C HIS A 125 8.11 -18.74 -1.87
N MET A 126 8.03 -17.96 -0.79
CA MET A 126 6.84 -17.95 0.05
C MET A 126 5.66 -17.28 -0.64
N PHE A 127 5.87 -16.28 -1.50
CA PHE A 127 4.77 -15.58 -2.14
C PHE A 127 4.11 -16.48 -3.19
N ASP A 128 4.90 -17.17 -4.01
CA ASP A 128 4.40 -18.18 -4.95
C ASP A 128 3.71 -19.33 -4.21
N PHE A 129 4.32 -19.82 -3.12
CA PHE A 129 3.73 -20.87 -2.29
C PHE A 129 2.34 -20.47 -1.76
N LEU A 130 2.21 -19.27 -1.17
CA LEU A 130 0.95 -18.76 -0.63
C LEU A 130 -0.13 -18.62 -1.71
N GLU A 131 0.23 -18.10 -2.88
CA GLU A 131 -0.71 -17.96 -3.99
C GLU A 131 -1.14 -19.30 -4.58
N ARG A 132 -0.21 -20.25 -4.71
CA ARG A 132 -0.50 -21.63 -5.11
C ARG A 132 -1.46 -22.30 -4.13
N GLU A 133 -1.29 -22.03 -2.84
CA GLU A 133 -2.22 -22.45 -1.79
C GLU A 133 -3.53 -21.64 -1.79
N GLY A 134 -3.71 -20.68 -2.70
CA GLY A 134 -4.97 -19.95 -2.89
C GLY A 134 -5.13 -18.70 -2.03
N ALA A 135 -4.05 -18.16 -1.48
CA ALA A 135 -4.04 -16.88 -0.78
C ALA A 135 -3.94 -15.68 -1.76
N GLN A 136 -4.26 -14.51 -1.25
CA GLN A 136 -3.86 -13.23 -1.83
C GLN A 136 -2.74 -12.66 -0.95
N VAL A 137 -1.58 -12.37 -1.54
CA VAL A 137 -0.41 -11.87 -0.81
C VAL A 137 -0.43 -10.34 -0.81
N MET A 138 -0.23 -9.72 0.34
CA MET A 138 -0.03 -8.28 0.45
C MET A 138 1.41 -8.00 0.85
N VAL A 139 2.19 -7.53 -0.12
CA VAL A 139 3.61 -7.21 0.02
C VAL A 139 3.78 -5.81 0.61
N GLU A 140 4.89 -5.55 1.28
CA GLU A 140 5.26 -4.19 1.73
C GLU A 140 5.99 -3.42 0.63
N PRO A 141 5.65 -2.14 0.39
CA PRO A 141 6.45 -1.31 -0.51
C PRO A 141 7.73 -0.82 0.20
N ILE A 142 8.81 -0.66 -0.56
CA ILE A 142 10.05 0.00 -0.09
C ILE A 142 9.73 1.41 0.43
N ALA A 143 8.72 2.06 -0.14
CA ALA A 143 8.24 3.34 0.31
C ALA A 143 7.79 3.39 1.77
N THR A 144 7.31 2.29 2.36
CA THR A 144 7.02 2.19 3.80
C THR A 144 8.31 2.31 4.61
N TRP A 145 9.39 1.64 4.17
CA TRP A 145 10.70 1.71 4.84
C TRP A 145 11.31 3.11 4.78
N VAL A 146 11.20 3.80 3.64
CA VAL A 146 11.65 5.20 3.53
C VAL A 146 10.85 6.09 4.49
N ALA A 147 9.52 5.93 4.54
CA ALA A 147 8.67 6.66 5.49
C ALA A 147 9.08 6.39 6.94
N TYR A 148 9.40 5.14 7.27
CA TYR A 148 9.92 4.74 8.57
C TYR A 148 11.24 5.44 8.92
N LEU A 149 12.21 5.49 8.01
CA LEU A 149 13.48 6.20 8.26
C LEU A 149 13.26 7.69 8.55
N MET A 150 12.34 8.32 7.83
CA MET A 150 11.99 9.73 8.07
C MET A 150 11.33 9.92 9.43
N TYR A 151 10.41 9.04 9.80
CA TYR A 151 9.78 9.01 11.11
C TYR A 151 10.82 8.84 12.23
N GLN A 152 11.70 7.84 12.11
CA GLN A 152 12.73 7.58 13.10
C GLN A 152 13.72 8.75 13.22
N ALA A 153 14.08 9.40 12.10
CA ALA A 153 14.92 10.59 12.11
C ALA A 153 14.26 11.76 12.85
N LYS A 154 12.94 11.92 12.73
CA LYS A 154 12.15 12.92 13.45
C LYS A 154 12.08 12.60 14.95
N ALA A 155 11.65 11.38 15.29
CA ALA A 155 11.54 10.92 16.68
C ALA A 155 12.89 11.00 17.42
N HIS A 156 13.99 10.62 16.76
CA HIS A 156 15.32 10.77 17.33
C HIS A 156 15.79 12.22 17.43
N ALA A 157 15.41 13.10 16.49
CA ALA A 157 15.75 14.52 16.59
C ALA A 157 15.11 15.15 17.82
N GLU A 158 13.85 14.81 18.10
CA GLU A 158 13.11 15.27 19.28
C GLU A 158 13.68 14.67 20.58
N ALA A 159 13.81 13.34 20.64
CA ALA A 159 14.29 12.64 21.84
C ALA A 159 15.72 13.02 22.23
N LYS A 160 16.60 13.30 21.25
CA LYS A 160 18.00 13.71 21.51
C LYS A 160 18.16 15.23 21.62
N TRP A 161 17.12 16.02 21.37
CA TRP A 161 17.20 17.47 21.41
C TRP A 161 17.71 18.04 22.74
N PRO A 162 17.29 17.53 23.91
CA PRO A 162 17.80 18.03 25.20
C PRO A 162 19.33 17.96 25.33
N VAL A 163 19.95 16.97 24.67
CA VAL A 163 21.40 16.74 24.65
C VAL A 163 22.09 17.55 23.54
N ASN A 164 21.47 17.66 22.37
CA ASN A 164 22.07 18.23 21.16
C ASN A 164 21.82 19.74 20.96
N ARG A 165 21.01 20.37 21.82
CA ARG A 165 20.72 21.81 21.73
C ARG A 165 22.01 22.66 21.82
N PRO A 166 22.20 23.67 20.95
CA PRO A 166 23.39 24.52 20.94
C PRO A 166 23.67 25.22 22.28
N TYR A 167 22.63 25.72 22.95
CA TYR A 167 22.75 26.34 24.26
C TYR A 167 22.14 25.41 25.32
N ARG A 168 23.01 24.81 26.15
CA ARG A 168 22.62 23.98 27.31
C ARG A 168 22.37 24.90 28.53
N ASN A 169 21.26 24.69 29.24
CA ASN A 169 20.84 25.46 30.42
C ASN A 169 20.63 26.96 30.15
N VAL A 170 19.64 27.24 29.29
CA VAL A 170 19.25 28.62 28.96
C VAL A 170 18.27 29.12 30.03
N GLU A 171 18.57 30.26 30.64
CA GLU A 171 17.67 30.90 31.60
C GLU A 171 16.44 31.49 30.89
N TRP A 172 15.34 31.68 31.63
CA TRP A 172 14.06 32.11 31.06
C TRP A 172 14.14 33.48 30.34
N TYR A 173 15.08 34.35 30.76
CA TYR A 173 15.26 35.70 30.21
C TYR A 173 16.17 35.74 28.97
N GLU A 174 16.88 34.66 28.64
CA GLU A 174 17.80 34.59 27.49
C GLU A 174 17.07 34.27 26.17
N VAL A 175 16.11 35.13 25.80
CA VAL A 175 15.17 34.92 24.68
C VAL A 175 15.89 34.60 23.36
N LYS A 176 17.03 35.25 23.07
CA LYS A 176 17.80 34.98 21.84
C LYS A 176 18.32 33.53 21.77
N LYS A 177 18.82 33.00 22.88
CA LYS A 177 19.35 31.63 22.98
C LYS A 177 18.20 30.60 22.93
N GLN A 178 17.06 30.92 23.56
CA GLN A 178 15.85 30.09 23.45
C GLN A 178 15.33 30.03 22.02
N PHE A 179 15.27 31.17 21.34
CA PHE A 179 14.83 31.26 19.95
C PHE A 179 15.77 30.52 18.99
N ALA A 180 17.09 30.63 19.20
CA ALA A 180 18.07 29.87 18.43
C ALA A 180 17.90 28.35 18.63
N ASN A 181 17.67 27.89 19.87
CA ASN A 181 17.34 26.49 20.14
C ASN A 181 16.02 26.09 19.46
N TYR A 182 14.97 26.91 19.57
CA TYR A 182 13.67 26.65 18.94
C TYR A 182 13.80 26.49 17.42
N ILE A 183 14.45 27.44 16.74
CA ILE A 183 14.70 27.39 15.30
C ILE A 183 15.55 26.18 14.92
N GLY A 184 16.58 25.85 15.70
CA GLY A 184 17.47 24.72 15.41
C GLY A 184 16.73 23.39 15.30
N LEU A 185 15.84 23.11 16.26
CA LEU A 185 15.00 21.91 16.22
C LEU A 185 13.96 22.00 15.10
N HIS A 186 13.19 23.09 15.06
CA HIS A 186 12.07 23.22 14.12
C HIS A 186 12.53 23.23 12.67
N LYS A 187 13.69 23.81 12.34
CA LYS A 187 14.27 23.75 10.99
C LYS A 187 14.50 22.31 10.54
N LYS A 188 15.00 21.45 11.44
CA LYS A 188 15.22 20.03 11.15
C LYS A 188 13.88 19.29 10.99
N LEU A 189 12.94 19.51 11.92
CA LEU A 189 11.62 18.86 11.88
C LEU A 189 10.81 19.29 10.66
N TRP A 190 10.84 20.57 10.28
CA TRP A 190 10.17 21.09 9.09
C TRP A 190 10.79 20.54 7.81
N GLY A 191 12.12 20.42 7.74
CA GLY A 191 12.80 19.81 6.60
C GLY A 191 12.38 18.36 6.39
N ILE A 192 12.40 17.55 7.47
CA ILE A 192 11.97 16.15 7.41
C ILE A 192 10.47 16.05 7.11
N GLY A 193 9.63 16.84 7.76
CA GLY A 193 8.18 16.82 7.57
C GLY A 193 7.75 17.28 6.17
N ALA A 194 8.46 18.24 5.56
CA ALA A 194 8.25 18.61 4.16
C ALA A 194 8.61 17.46 3.22
N GLY A 195 9.74 16.80 3.47
CA GLY A 195 10.14 15.61 2.73
C GLY A 195 9.14 14.46 2.86
N GLU A 196 8.61 14.21 4.06
CA GLU A 196 7.63 13.15 4.33
C GLU A 196 6.32 13.39 3.58
N ARG A 197 5.80 14.63 3.61
CA ARG A 197 4.61 15.01 2.82
C ARG A 197 4.83 14.85 1.34
N MET A 198 6.00 15.26 0.85
CA MET A 198 6.38 15.16 -0.54
C MET A 198 6.49 13.70 -0.99
N TRP A 199 7.11 12.84 -0.17
CA TRP A 199 7.20 11.40 -0.38
C TRP A 199 5.82 10.75 -0.49
N ASN A 200 4.96 11.01 0.50
CA ASN A 200 3.58 10.52 0.50
C ASN A 200 2.82 11.00 -0.73
N PHE A 201 2.95 12.28 -1.10
CA PHE A 201 2.29 12.82 -2.28
C PHE A 201 2.72 12.10 -3.57
N PHE A 202 4.03 11.86 -3.76
CA PHE A 202 4.52 11.18 -4.96
C PHE A 202 4.10 9.74 -5.05
N TYR A 203 4.24 9.00 -3.94
CA TYR A 203 3.86 7.60 -3.90
C TYR A 203 2.38 7.43 -4.26
N HIS A 204 1.48 8.17 -3.58
CA HIS A 204 0.05 8.11 -3.85
C HIS A 204 -0.34 8.64 -5.24
N ARG A 205 0.43 9.58 -5.80
CA ARG A 205 0.24 10.03 -7.17
C ARG A 205 0.53 8.90 -8.16
N THR A 206 1.64 8.17 -8.00
CA THR A 206 1.97 7.02 -8.85
C THR A 206 0.89 5.95 -8.76
N ILE A 207 0.40 5.66 -7.55
CA ILE A 207 -0.74 4.75 -7.32
C ILE A 207 -1.96 5.18 -8.16
N ARG A 208 -2.36 6.44 -8.09
CA ARG A 208 -3.53 6.96 -8.84
C ARG A 208 -3.34 6.86 -10.35
N GLN A 209 -2.13 7.07 -10.86
CA GLN A 209 -1.84 6.96 -12.29
C GLN A 209 -1.88 5.51 -12.78
N LEU A 210 -1.51 4.54 -11.93
CA LEU A 210 -1.50 3.10 -12.21
C LEU A 210 -2.76 2.38 -11.70
N GLY A 211 -3.91 3.04 -11.69
CA GLY A 211 -5.21 2.40 -11.45
C GLY A 211 -5.74 2.46 -10.01
N GLY A 212 -4.91 2.83 -9.03
CA GLY A 212 -5.41 3.24 -7.70
C GLY A 212 -5.85 2.12 -6.77
N ILE A 213 -5.48 0.87 -7.03
CA ILE A 213 -5.85 -0.30 -6.22
C ILE A 213 -4.76 -0.76 -5.25
N THR A 214 -3.55 -0.22 -5.38
CA THR A 214 -2.40 -0.62 -4.57
C THR A 214 -2.46 -0.09 -3.15
N HIS A 215 -1.68 -0.73 -2.29
CA HIS A 215 -1.62 -0.43 -0.87
C HIS A 215 -1.07 0.99 -0.60
N HIS A 216 -1.81 1.75 0.20
CA HIS A 216 -1.43 3.10 0.63
C HIS A 216 -0.36 3.06 1.74
N LEU A 217 0.46 4.10 1.85
CA LEU A 217 1.44 4.17 2.94
C LEU A 217 0.74 4.27 4.29
N VAL A 218 1.10 3.36 5.21
CA VAL A 218 0.57 3.37 6.58
C VAL A 218 1.27 4.49 7.37
N PRO A 219 0.51 5.29 8.14
CA PRO A 219 1.09 6.30 9.02
C PRO A 219 2.04 5.67 10.04
N GLN A 220 3.31 6.10 10.02
CA GLN A 220 4.34 5.54 10.89
C GLN A 220 4.13 5.89 12.36
N THR A 221 3.47 7.03 12.64
CA THR A 221 3.04 7.42 13.98
C THR A 221 2.13 6.37 14.60
N ASP A 222 1.13 5.93 13.83
CA ASP A 222 0.10 5.03 14.30
C ASP A 222 0.69 3.64 14.55
N LEU A 223 1.59 3.19 13.67
CA LEU A 223 2.36 1.95 13.89
C LEU A 223 3.19 2.00 15.18
N ALA A 224 3.89 3.11 15.42
CA ALA A 224 4.71 3.27 16.61
C ALA A 224 3.86 3.36 17.88
N GLU A 225 2.73 4.05 17.85
CA GLU A 225 1.79 4.14 18.98
C GLU A 225 1.14 2.79 19.30
N MET A 226 0.73 2.03 18.29
CA MET A 226 0.17 0.69 18.46
C MET A 226 1.21 -0.31 18.98
N ALA A 227 2.47 -0.15 18.58
CA ALA A 227 3.57 -1.00 19.05
C ALA A 227 4.03 -0.65 20.47
N HIS A 228 3.98 0.63 20.86
CA HIS A 228 4.59 1.14 22.09
C HIS A 228 4.25 0.38 23.39
N PRO A 229 3.02 -0.10 23.61
CA PRO A 229 2.68 -0.88 24.80
C PRO A 229 3.40 -2.23 24.90
N PHE A 230 3.90 -2.76 23.78
CA PHE A 230 4.52 -4.08 23.69
C PHE A 230 6.02 -3.99 23.38
N TYR A 231 6.42 -3.01 22.59
CA TYR A 231 7.78 -2.85 22.10
C TYR A 231 8.13 -1.36 21.98
N ASN A 232 9.22 -0.96 22.62
CA ASN A 232 9.63 0.44 22.60
C ASN A 232 10.17 0.83 21.22
N GLN A 233 9.61 1.86 20.59
CA GLN A 233 10.05 2.40 19.30
C GLN A 233 11.54 2.81 19.25
N PHE A 234 12.17 3.08 20.40
CA PHE A 234 13.59 3.42 20.50
C PHE A 234 14.51 2.23 20.74
N ALA A 235 13.96 1.01 20.90
CA ALA A 235 14.76 -0.20 20.84
C ALA A 235 15.35 -0.34 19.43
N ARG A 236 16.68 -0.23 19.35
CA ARG A 236 17.41 -0.09 18.08
C ARG A 236 17.71 -1.44 17.45
N GLY A 237 18.03 -1.38 16.16
CA GLY A 237 18.70 -2.48 15.46
C GLY A 237 17.97 -2.96 14.21
N GLY A 238 16.74 -2.51 13.94
CA GLY A 238 15.98 -2.94 12.76
C GLY A 238 14.53 -2.46 12.77
N GLU A 239 13.64 -3.26 12.18
CA GLU A 239 12.20 -3.01 12.05
C GLU A 239 11.36 -3.56 13.24
N GLY A 240 11.98 -3.86 14.38
CA GLY A 240 11.35 -4.61 15.48
C GLY A 240 9.97 -4.07 15.93
N HIS A 241 9.85 -2.78 16.22
CA HIS A 241 8.55 -2.19 16.59
C HIS A 241 7.59 -2.07 15.40
N LEU A 242 8.10 -1.95 14.16
CA LEU A 242 7.25 -1.93 12.97
C LEU A 242 6.60 -3.28 12.74
N GLU A 243 7.30 -4.39 12.94
CA GLU A 243 6.70 -5.73 12.81
C GLU A 243 5.55 -5.93 13.81
N VAL A 244 5.73 -5.46 15.05
CA VAL A 244 4.67 -5.47 16.08
C VAL A 244 3.53 -4.53 15.69
N GLY A 245 3.84 -3.29 15.32
CA GLY A 245 2.87 -2.27 14.94
C GLY A 245 2.05 -2.68 13.72
N LYS A 246 2.68 -3.22 12.67
CA LYS A 246 2.03 -3.73 11.47
C LYS A 246 1.09 -4.87 11.84
N ASN A 247 1.55 -5.85 12.61
CA ASN A 247 0.70 -6.97 13.02
C ASN A 247 -0.58 -6.50 13.73
N VAL A 248 -0.44 -5.58 14.69
CA VAL A 248 -1.59 -4.98 15.38
C VAL A 248 -2.46 -4.18 14.41
N TYR A 249 -1.88 -3.30 13.61
CA TYR A 249 -2.58 -2.41 12.69
C TYR A 249 -3.45 -3.19 11.69
N TYR A 250 -2.87 -4.14 10.96
CA TYR A 250 -3.59 -4.90 9.95
C TYR A 250 -4.67 -5.80 10.56
N THR A 251 -4.47 -6.29 11.78
CA THR A 251 -5.46 -7.09 12.50
C THR A 251 -6.62 -6.24 13.03
N VAL A 252 -6.33 -5.11 13.67
CA VAL A 252 -7.34 -4.23 14.29
C VAL A 252 -8.21 -3.56 13.23
N HIS A 253 -7.60 -3.10 12.13
CA HIS A 253 -8.33 -2.45 11.03
C HIS A 253 -8.98 -3.44 10.05
N LYS A 254 -8.92 -4.75 10.32
CA LYS A 254 -9.44 -5.81 9.42
C LYS A 254 -8.94 -5.64 7.99
N LEU A 255 -7.63 -5.50 7.84
CA LEU A 255 -6.96 -5.35 6.54
C LEU A 255 -6.28 -6.64 6.08
N CYS A 256 -6.30 -7.71 6.88
CA CYS A 256 -5.86 -9.04 6.51
C CYS A 256 -6.51 -10.12 7.38
N HIS A 257 -6.41 -11.37 6.96
CA HIS A 257 -6.82 -12.53 7.78
C HIS A 257 -5.65 -13.09 8.59
N MET A 258 -4.43 -12.95 8.07
CA MET A 258 -3.21 -13.48 8.64
C MET A 258 -2.04 -12.54 8.36
N VAL A 259 -1.11 -12.45 9.32
CA VAL A 259 0.17 -11.77 9.18
C VAL A 259 1.28 -12.81 9.23
N LEU A 260 2.08 -12.88 8.17
CA LEU A 260 3.23 -13.78 8.05
C LEU A 260 4.51 -12.95 8.11
N ALA A 261 5.36 -13.24 9.08
CA ALA A 261 6.64 -12.55 9.23
C ALA A 261 7.79 -13.41 8.69
N LEU A 262 8.50 -12.93 7.66
CA LEU A 262 9.63 -13.61 7.03
C LEU A 262 10.94 -12.97 7.48
N LYS A 263 11.81 -13.77 8.09
CA LYS A 263 13.00 -13.30 8.80
C LYS A 263 14.20 -14.17 8.46
N PRO A 264 15.20 -13.66 7.72
CA PRO A 264 16.42 -14.39 7.46
C PRO A 264 17.47 -14.12 8.55
N PHE A 265 18.47 -15.01 8.61
CA PHE A 265 19.75 -14.86 9.30
C PHE A 265 19.71 -14.63 10.83
N GLY A 266 18.60 -14.92 11.51
CA GLY A 266 18.50 -14.71 12.95
C GLY A 266 18.62 -13.24 13.34
N CYS A 267 17.96 -12.37 12.58
CA CYS A 267 17.93 -10.92 12.82
C CYS A 267 17.45 -10.61 14.25
N MET A 268 18.38 -10.28 15.14
CA MET A 268 18.13 -10.12 16.59
C MET A 268 16.96 -9.15 16.94
N PRO A 269 16.78 -7.99 16.29
CA PRO A 269 15.62 -7.14 16.51
C PRO A 269 14.28 -7.82 16.17
N SER A 270 14.26 -8.64 15.11
CA SER A 270 13.10 -9.38 14.66
C SER A 270 12.82 -10.59 15.56
N SER A 271 13.85 -11.24 16.12
CA SER A 271 13.63 -12.28 17.13
C SER A 271 13.11 -11.70 18.45
N GLN A 272 13.57 -10.49 18.83
CA GLN A 272 13.01 -9.76 19.97
C GLN A 272 11.55 -9.37 19.74
N SER A 273 11.19 -8.95 18.53
CA SER A 273 9.79 -8.64 18.19
C SER A 273 8.93 -9.90 18.32
N ASP A 274 9.38 -11.07 17.84
CA ASP A 274 8.64 -12.33 17.98
C ASP A 274 8.39 -12.73 19.43
N GLY A 275 9.37 -12.50 20.30
CA GLY A 275 9.22 -12.74 21.73
C GLY A 275 8.00 -12.00 22.31
N VAL A 276 7.78 -10.74 21.89
CA VAL A 276 6.64 -9.95 22.37
C VAL A 276 5.32 -10.27 21.66
N GLN A 277 5.35 -10.90 20.48
CA GLN A 277 4.13 -11.25 19.75
C GLN A 277 3.24 -12.24 20.52
N SER A 278 3.82 -13.05 21.42
CA SER A 278 3.04 -13.88 22.35
C SER A 278 2.08 -13.06 23.23
N ALA A 279 2.50 -11.88 23.70
CA ALA A 279 1.66 -10.95 24.45
C ALA A 279 0.64 -10.23 23.53
N VAL A 280 1.05 -9.91 22.30
CA VAL A 280 0.19 -9.26 21.29
C VAL A 280 -0.96 -10.18 20.90
N VAL A 281 -0.67 -11.41 20.48
CA VAL A 281 -1.69 -12.43 20.12
C VAL A 281 -2.60 -12.74 21.31
N ASN A 282 -2.06 -12.72 22.53
CA ASN A 282 -2.90 -12.88 23.72
C ASN A 282 -3.88 -11.73 23.95
N LYS A 283 -3.52 -10.49 23.59
CA LYS A 283 -4.43 -9.34 23.66
C LYS A 283 -5.43 -9.33 22.49
N PHE A 284 -4.98 -9.70 21.29
CA PHE A 284 -5.78 -9.71 20.06
C PHE A 284 -6.09 -11.14 19.64
N LYS A 285 -7.09 -11.76 20.27
CA LYS A 285 -7.41 -13.20 20.08
C LYS A 285 -7.80 -13.61 18.67
N ASP A 286 -8.20 -12.67 17.83
CA ASP A 286 -8.57 -12.90 16.44
C ASP A 286 -7.35 -12.82 15.47
N MET A 287 -6.16 -12.61 16.01
CA MET A 287 -4.91 -12.48 15.26
C MET A 287 -4.36 -13.85 14.87
N ILE A 288 -4.07 -14.04 13.59
CA ILE A 288 -3.27 -15.16 13.10
C ILE A 288 -1.91 -14.59 12.72
N PHE A 289 -0.91 -14.83 13.57
CA PHE A 289 0.46 -14.38 13.35
C PHE A 289 1.40 -15.58 13.29
N LEU A 290 2.23 -15.65 12.26
CA LEU A 290 3.23 -16.71 12.11
C LEU A 290 4.60 -16.12 11.76
N PRO A 291 5.62 -16.31 12.61
CA PRO A 291 7.00 -16.01 12.26
C PRO A 291 7.69 -17.22 11.61
N ILE A 292 8.39 -16.98 10.50
CA ILE A 292 9.21 -17.94 9.78
C ILE A 292 10.65 -17.43 9.71
N GLU A 293 11.57 -18.26 10.18
CA GLU A 293 13.01 -17.97 10.19
C GLU A 293 13.67 -18.65 8.99
N THR A 294 13.87 -17.93 7.90
CA THR A 294 14.25 -18.49 6.58
C THR A 294 15.72 -18.92 6.49
N SER A 295 16.51 -18.76 7.56
CA SER A 295 17.87 -19.33 7.65
C SER A 295 18.02 -20.34 8.78
N GLY A 296 17.12 -20.34 9.76
CA GLY A 296 17.15 -21.26 10.89
C GLY A 296 16.25 -22.49 10.71
N GLU A 297 15.29 -22.40 9.80
CA GLU A 297 14.30 -23.43 9.51
C GLU A 297 14.54 -24.09 8.15
N GLY A 298 14.16 -25.37 7.98
CA GLY A 298 14.17 -26.01 6.67
C GLY A 298 12.93 -25.61 5.85
N GLU A 299 13.10 -25.37 4.55
CA GLU A 299 12.02 -24.96 3.62
C GLU A 299 10.73 -25.79 3.79
N VAL A 300 10.86 -27.12 3.80
CA VAL A 300 9.71 -28.04 3.95
C VAL A 300 8.97 -27.83 5.27
N ASN A 301 9.70 -27.55 6.36
CA ASN A 301 9.09 -27.28 7.66
C ASN A 301 8.38 -25.92 7.68
N ALA A 302 8.99 -24.91 7.06
CA ALA A 302 8.40 -23.58 6.92
C ALA A 302 7.09 -23.64 6.10
N HIS A 303 7.09 -24.27 4.93
CA HIS A 303 5.88 -24.45 4.11
C HIS A 303 4.79 -25.20 4.87
N SER A 304 5.14 -26.27 5.60
CA SER A 304 4.17 -27.06 6.38
C SER A 304 3.50 -26.22 7.48
N ARG A 305 4.27 -25.41 8.22
CA ARG A 305 3.71 -24.50 9.25
C ARG A 305 2.84 -23.41 8.64
N VAL A 306 3.28 -22.84 7.53
CA VAL A 306 2.50 -21.83 6.80
C VAL A 306 1.19 -22.43 6.30
N GLN A 307 1.21 -23.64 5.75
CA GLN A 307 -0.01 -24.31 5.27
C GLN A 307 -1.02 -24.53 6.40
N MET A 308 -0.55 -24.91 7.59
CA MET A 308 -1.40 -25.07 8.76
C MET A 308 -2.07 -23.74 9.17
N ALA A 309 -1.29 -22.68 9.35
CA ALA A 309 -1.83 -21.36 9.72
C ALA A 309 -2.73 -20.76 8.62
N LEU A 310 -2.38 -20.98 7.36
CA LEU A 310 -3.19 -20.57 6.21
C LEU A 310 -4.53 -21.32 6.18
N GLY A 311 -4.59 -22.55 6.67
CA GLY A 311 -5.85 -23.29 6.86
C GLY A 311 -6.83 -22.52 7.75
N GLU A 312 -6.38 -22.00 8.87
CA GLU A 312 -7.19 -21.15 9.76
C GLU A 312 -7.62 -19.86 9.07
N ALA A 313 -6.72 -19.20 8.35
CA ALA A 313 -7.02 -17.98 7.60
C ALA A 313 -8.05 -18.23 6.48
N LYS A 314 -7.99 -19.38 5.79
CA LYS A 314 -8.98 -19.79 4.78
C LYS A 314 -10.37 -19.98 5.40
N VAL A 315 -10.46 -20.59 6.58
CA VAL A 315 -11.73 -20.75 7.30
C VAL A 315 -12.30 -19.38 7.68
N LYS A 316 -11.46 -18.48 8.20
CA LYS A 316 -11.85 -17.11 8.54
C LYS A 316 -12.38 -16.32 7.34
N ALA A 317 -11.68 -16.38 6.20
CA ALA A 317 -12.08 -15.71 4.96
C ALA A 317 -13.41 -16.25 4.40
N LYS A 318 -13.62 -17.56 4.45
CA LYS A 318 -14.89 -18.18 4.04
C LYS A 318 -16.05 -17.78 4.94
N ALA A 319 -15.84 -17.83 6.26
CA ALA A 319 -16.86 -17.43 7.22
C ALA A 319 -17.25 -15.95 7.06
N GLU A 320 -16.27 -15.07 6.88
CA GLU A 320 -16.50 -13.64 6.61
C GLU A 320 -17.31 -13.44 5.32
N PHE A 321 -16.92 -14.12 4.23
CA PHE A 321 -17.63 -14.05 2.95
C PHE A 321 -19.08 -14.54 3.06
N GLU A 322 -19.31 -15.68 3.71
CA GLU A 322 -20.67 -16.22 3.91
C GLU A 322 -21.54 -15.29 4.75
N GLN A 323 -20.98 -14.68 5.80
CA GLN A 323 -21.69 -13.70 6.62
C GLN A 323 -22.07 -12.46 5.81
N CYS A 324 -21.14 -11.95 5.00
CA CYS A 324 -21.38 -10.82 4.11
C CYS A 324 -22.43 -11.16 3.05
N LEU A 325 -22.37 -12.35 2.44
CA LEU A 325 -23.38 -12.79 1.47
C LEU A 325 -24.77 -12.88 2.11
N LYS A 326 -24.88 -13.49 3.29
CA LYS A 326 -26.15 -13.59 4.03
C LYS A 326 -26.74 -12.22 4.34
N SER A 327 -25.91 -11.23 4.70
CA SER A 327 -26.38 -9.87 5.00
C SER A 327 -26.92 -9.12 3.79
N THR A 328 -26.53 -9.50 2.56
CA THR A 328 -27.12 -8.93 1.33
C THR A 328 -28.55 -9.37 1.06
N GLY A 329 -28.96 -10.53 1.60
CA GLY A 329 -30.23 -11.17 1.28
C GLY A 329 -30.35 -11.69 -0.16
N LYS A 330 -29.26 -11.68 -0.95
CA LYS A 330 -29.22 -12.12 -2.34
C LYS A 330 -28.50 -13.46 -2.47
N SER A 331 -28.85 -14.20 -3.50
CA SER A 331 -28.13 -15.42 -3.90
C SER A 331 -26.86 -15.09 -4.68
N MET A 332 -25.88 -15.99 -4.63
CA MET A 332 -24.69 -15.87 -5.49
C MET A 332 -25.02 -15.88 -6.99
N LYS A 333 -26.13 -16.50 -7.37
CA LYS A 333 -26.56 -16.55 -8.77
C LYS A 333 -26.96 -15.15 -9.26
N GLU A 334 -27.80 -14.44 -8.49
CA GLU A 334 -28.21 -13.06 -8.81
C GLU A 334 -27.00 -12.11 -8.86
N ILE A 335 -26.06 -12.26 -7.93
CA ILE A 335 -24.82 -11.46 -7.92
C ILE A 335 -24.01 -11.72 -9.19
N ARG A 336 -23.86 -12.98 -9.61
CA ARG A 336 -23.13 -13.34 -10.84
C ARG A 336 -23.84 -12.83 -12.09
N GLU A 337 -25.16 -12.98 -12.18
CA GLU A 337 -25.95 -12.45 -13.30
C GLU A 337 -25.74 -10.93 -13.45
N TYR A 338 -25.77 -10.19 -12.34
CA TYR A 338 -25.48 -8.75 -12.38
C TYR A 338 -24.04 -8.42 -12.82
N ILE A 339 -23.05 -9.22 -12.42
CA ILE A 339 -21.66 -9.05 -12.85
C ILE A 339 -21.50 -9.30 -14.36
N GLU A 340 -22.20 -10.29 -14.92
CA GLU A 340 -22.20 -10.55 -16.36
C GLU A 340 -22.82 -9.41 -17.16
N GLU A 341 -23.85 -8.75 -16.62
CA GLU A 341 -24.47 -7.57 -17.24
C GLU A 341 -23.59 -6.31 -17.17
N HIS A 342 -22.58 -6.28 -16.30
CA HIS A 342 -21.74 -5.11 -16.01
C HIS A 342 -20.24 -5.43 -16.18
N PRO A 343 -19.72 -5.47 -17.42
CA PRO A 343 -18.33 -5.82 -17.70
C PRO A 343 -17.29 -4.94 -16.98
N GLU A 344 -17.64 -3.71 -16.58
CA GLU A 344 -16.74 -2.85 -15.81
C GLU A 344 -16.34 -3.45 -14.46
N LEU A 345 -17.18 -4.31 -13.87
CA LEU A 345 -16.90 -4.98 -12.59
C LEU A 345 -15.81 -6.04 -12.70
N LYS A 346 -15.56 -6.54 -13.92
CA LYS A 346 -14.54 -7.54 -14.23
C LYS A 346 -13.17 -6.94 -14.54
N ARG A 347 -13.06 -5.60 -14.60
CA ARG A 347 -11.80 -4.89 -14.80
C ARG A 347 -10.98 -4.84 -13.52
N PRO A 348 -9.64 -4.95 -13.57
CA PRO A 348 -8.79 -5.01 -12.40
C PRO A 348 -8.68 -3.65 -11.69
N PHE A 349 -8.82 -2.53 -12.41
CA PHE A 349 -8.82 -1.19 -11.80
C PHE A 349 -10.21 -0.66 -11.42
N TYR A 350 -11.23 -1.52 -11.45
CA TYR A 350 -12.51 -1.17 -10.86
C TYR A 350 -12.37 -0.97 -9.34
N HIS A 351 -12.70 0.23 -8.86
CA HIS A 351 -12.53 0.58 -7.46
C HIS A 351 -13.66 -0.01 -6.60
N VAL A 352 -13.29 -0.90 -5.68
CA VAL A 352 -14.17 -1.46 -4.66
C VAL A 352 -13.88 -0.74 -3.34
N PRO A 353 -14.87 -0.05 -2.74
CA PRO A 353 -14.66 0.64 -1.48
C PRO A 353 -14.44 -0.35 -0.33
N HIS A 354 -13.47 -0.06 0.54
CA HIS A 354 -13.25 -0.84 1.75
C HIS A 354 -14.27 -0.47 2.83
N ARG A 355 -14.99 -1.47 3.34
CA ARG A 355 -15.89 -1.34 4.48
C ARG A 355 -15.20 -1.78 5.77
N GLU A 356 -15.36 -0.98 6.81
CA GLU A 356 -14.86 -1.29 8.13
C GLU A 356 -15.40 -2.65 8.62
N GLY A 357 -14.53 -3.47 9.20
CA GLY A 357 -14.89 -4.77 9.75
C GLY A 357 -14.75 -5.96 8.79
N VAL A 358 -14.41 -5.75 7.51
CA VAL A 358 -14.32 -6.80 6.49
C VAL A 358 -12.94 -6.79 5.83
N ALA A 359 -12.21 -7.90 5.88
CA ALA A 359 -10.85 -7.98 5.35
C ALA A 359 -10.76 -8.47 3.90
N GLY A 360 -11.59 -9.44 3.51
CA GLY A 360 -11.47 -10.13 2.24
C GLY A 360 -11.95 -9.32 1.04
N THR A 361 -11.14 -9.31 -0.02
CA THR A 361 -11.47 -8.70 -1.32
C THR A 361 -12.82 -9.19 -1.85
N ALA A 362 -13.08 -10.51 -1.76
CA ALA A 362 -14.34 -11.07 -2.22
C ALA A 362 -15.55 -10.63 -1.38
N ALA A 363 -15.39 -10.54 -0.06
CA ALA A 363 -16.44 -10.10 0.85
C ALA A 363 -16.78 -8.61 0.62
N GLN A 364 -15.76 -7.77 0.46
CA GLN A 364 -15.93 -6.36 0.09
C GLN A 364 -16.64 -6.21 -1.26
N PHE A 365 -16.25 -7.01 -2.25
CA PHE A 365 -16.80 -6.96 -3.60
C PHE A 365 -18.29 -7.31 -3.64
N ILE A 366 -18.72 -8.40 -2.98
CA ILE A 366 -20.15 -8.77 -2.98
C ILE A 366 -21.02 -7.73 -2.29
N LEU A 367 -20.53 -7.10 -1.23
CA LEU A 367 -21.24 -6.03 -0.54
C LEU A 367 -21.40 -4.80 -1.45
N HIS A 368 -20.34 -4.44 -2.17
CA HIS A 368 -20.36 -3.36 -3.16
C HIS A 368 -21.31 -3.64 -4.33
N VAL A 369 -21.29 -4.86 -4.89
CA VAL A 369 -22.22 -5.27 -5.95
C VAL A 369 -23.66 -5.23 -5.45
N ASN A 370 -23.91 -5.67 -4.21
CA ASN A 370 -25.23 -5.55 -3.60
C ASN A 370 -25.71 -4.09 -3.52
N ASP A 371 -24.86 -3.14 -3.13
CA ASP A 371 -25.21 -1.72 -3.10
C ASP A 371 -25.54 -1.18 -4.49
N ARG A 372 -24.78 -1.61 -5.51
CA ARG A 372 -25.03 -1.26 -6.92
C ARG A 372 -26.39 -1.78 -7.39
N ILE A 373 -26.69 -3.07 -7.15
CA ILE A 373 -28.01 -3.66 -7.46
C ILE A 373 -29.13 -2.87 -6.76
N ASN A 374 -28.97 -2.53 -5.48
CA ASN A 374 -29.98 -1.79 -4.71
C ASN A 374 -30.18 -0.36 -5.25
N LYS A 375 -29.09 0.32 -5.67
CA LYS A 375 -29.17 1.66 -6.27
C LYS A 375 -29.87 1.62 -7.62
N ASP A 376 -29.53 0.66 -8.47
CA ASP A 376 -30.10 0.55 -9.81
C ASP A 376 -31.60 0.20 -9.72
N THR A 377 -31.96 -0.80 -8.91
CA THR A 377 -33.38 -1.14 -8.67
C THR A 377 -34.18 0.00 -8.04
N GLY A 378 -33.57 0.77 -7.12
CA GLY A 378 -34.18 1.97 -6.55
C GLY A 378 -34.39 3.10 -7.56
N PHE A 379 -33.45 3.30 -8.49
CA PHE A 379 -33.57 4.26 -9.58
C PHE A 379 -34.69 3.88 -10.55
N TRP A 380 -34.78 2.59 -10.93
CA TRP A 380 -35.87 2.07 -11.76
C TRP A 380 -37.26 2.19 -11.10
N LYS A 381 -37.36 2.04 -9.78
CA LYS A 381 -38.62 2.31 -9.06
C LYS A 381 -38.97 3.80 -9.06
N ARG A 382 -38.01 4.70 -8.86
CA ARG A 382 -38.24 6.15 -8.88
C ARG A 382 -38.58 6.69 -10.27
N SER A 383 -37.93 6.20 -11.32
CA SER A 383 -38.21 6.60 -12.70
C SER A 383 -39.61 6.18 -13.15
N ARG A 384 -40.11 5.01 -12.72
CA ARG A 384 -41.50 4.60 -12.97
C ARG A 384 -42.54 5.44 -12.23
N VAL A 385 -42.25 5.89 -11.00
CA VAL A 385 -43.18 6.75 -10.24
C VAL A 385 -43.23 8.17 -10.82
N GLY A 386 -42.13 8.69 -11.37
CA GLY A 386 -42.08 10.02 -11.99
C GLY A 386 -42.81 10.16 -13.33
N VAL A 387 -43.12 9.06 -14.02
CA VAL A 387 -43.84 9.07 -15.31
C VAL A 387 -45.36 9.01 -15.14
N VAL A 388 -45.86 8.69 -13.94
CA VAL A 388 -47.29 8.75 -13.60
C VAL A 388 -47.61 10.14 -13.02
N ALA A 389 -47.51 11.18 -13.85
CA ALA A 389 -48.20 12.44 -13.56
C ALA A 389 -49.71 12.22 -13.76
N PRO A 390 -50.58 12.67 -12.83
CA PRO A 390 -52.01 12.44 -12.94
C PRO A 390 -52.54 13.20 -14.17
N ALA A 391 -53.19 12.48 -15.08
CA ALA A 391 -54.00 13.09 -16.12
C ALA A 391 -55.03 14.00 -15.44
N THR A 392 -54.88 15.31 -15.65
CA THR A 392 -55.88 16.30 -15.27
C THR A 392 -57.17 15.97 -16.02
N ALA A 393 -58.12 15.38 -15.31
CA ALA A 393 -59.49 15.24 -15.78
C ALA A 393 -60.09 16.66 -15.88
N SER A 394 -60.15 17.20 -17.10
CA SER A 394 -61.04 18.30 -17.43
C SER A 394 -62.45 17.71 -17.56
N GLY A 395 -63.25 17.85 -16.50
CA GLY A 395 -64.69 17.65 -16.54
C GLY A 395 -65.39 18.89 -17.09
N ASP A 396 -66.54 18.64 -17.70
CA ASP A 396 -67.47 19.54 -18.41
C ASP A 396 -67.79 20.89 -17.74
#